data_AF-A0A2D4FVH6-F1
#
_entry.id   AF-A0A2D4FVH6-F1
#
_cell.length_a   1.000
_cell.length_b   1.000
_cell.length_c   1.000
_cell.angle_alpha   90.00
_cell.angle_beta   90.00
_cell.angle_gamma   90.00
#
_symmetry.space_group_name_H-M   'P 1'
#
loop_
_entity.id
_entity.type
_entity.pdbx_description
1 polymer ?
#
loop_
_entity_poly.entity_id
_entity_poly.type
_entity_poly.pdbx_seq_one_letter_code
_entity_poly.pdbx_strand_id
1 'polypeptide(L)'
;RSAGPKRPQNVAPRREKPPPQELPAEPATLTAVEAREGRAVVLLPAEQTLTFAGKCLLTCLYGSVRVFGFTIAPDQPSYDLYSPHTYCALTVEAGGGIKDPEKSEKEMKVEARALLRAHLVPQEARVRLLKSFGPDCSLLLLEQ
;
A
#
# COMPACT_ATOMS: atom_id res chain seq x y z
N ARG A 1 7.51 77.58 19.73
CA ARG A 1 6.29 76.75 19.94
C ARG A 1 5.98 76.11 18.59
N SER A 2 6.01 74.80 18.34
CA SER A 2 6.26 73.60 19.12
C SER A 2 6.63 72.53 18.09
N ALA A 3 7.78 71.88 18.20
CA ALA A 3 8.11 70.70 17.40
C ALA A 3 8.11 69.51 18.35
N GLY A 4 7.04 68.70 18.28
CA GLY A 4 6.79 67.58 19.17
C GLY A 4 7.80 66.42 18.97
N PRO A 5 7.97 65.56 19.98
CA PRO A 5 8.94 64.47 19.93
C PRO A 5 8.47 63.35 18.99
N LYS A 6 9.40 62.86 18.16
CA LYS A 6 9.20 61.68 17.29
C LYS A 6 8.99 60.45 18.17
N ARG A 7 7.84 59.78 18.03
CA ARG A 7 7.53 58.47 18.63
C ARG A 7 8.53 57.42 18.12
N PRO A 8 9.07 56.53 18.98
CA PRO A 8 9.85 55.38 18.52
C PRO A 8 8.91 54.34 17.89
N GLN A 9 9.33 53.79 16.75
CA GLN A 9 8.64 52.71 16.08
C GLN A 9 8.91 51.42 16.86
N ASN A 10 7.86 50.87 17.47
CA ASN A 10 7.92 49.58 18.15
C ASN A 10 8.00 48.48 17.08
N VAL A 11 9.19 47.92 16.86
CA VAL A 11 9.37 46.75 16.00
C VAL A 11 8.95 45.53 16.81
N ALA A 12 7.75 45.02 16.54
CA ALA A 12 7.31 43.75 17.10
C ALA A 12 8.10 42.59 16.45
N PRO A 13 8.57 41.59 17.21
CA PRO A 13 9.26 40.45 16.64
C PRO A 13 8.28 39.62 15.81
N ARG A 14 8.64 39.40 14.54
CA ARG A 14 7.92 38.54 13.60
C ARG A 14 7.92 37.13 14.18
N ARG A 15 6.76 36.65 14.65
CA ARG A 15 6.56 35.25 15.04
C ARG A 15 6.81 34.40 13.80
N GLU A 16 8.00 33.82 13.71
CA GLU A 16 8.28 32.75 12.74
C GLU A 16 7.34 31.59 13.10
N LYS A 17 6.40 31.30 12.18
CA LYS A 17 5.61 30.08 12.27
C LYS A 17 6.61 28.93 12.20
N PRO A 18 6.57 27.96 13.13
CA PRO A 18 7.35 26.74 12.98
C PRO A 18 7.04 26.12 11.62
N PRO A 19 8.03 25.50 10.95
CA PRO A 19 7.77 24.74 9.74
C PRO A 19 6.66 23.71 10.03
N PRO A 20 5.77 23.41 9.06
CA PRO A 20 4.77 22.37 9.25
C PRO A 20 5.49 21.11 9.72
N GLN A 21 5.15 20.65 10.93
CA GLN A 21 5.57 19.33 11.37
C GLN A 21 4.91 18.36 10.40
N GLU A 22 5.70 17.75 9.53
CA GLU A 22 5.27 16.62 8.72
C GLU A 22 4.90 15.52 9.71
N LEU A 23 3.59 15.45 10.01
CA LEU A 23 3.02 14.31 10.69
C LEU A 23 3.42 13.07 9.90
N PRO A 24 3.90 12.00 10.56
CA PRO A 24 4.14 10.73 9.89
C PRO A 24 2.89 10.40 9.08
N ALA A 25 3.06 10.20 7.77
CA ALA A 25 1.97 9.76 6.91
C ALA A 25 1.30 8.57 7.60
N GLU A 26 -0.02 8.65 7.80
CA GLU A 26 -0.75 7.55 8.43
C GLU A 26 -0.39 6.25 7.70
N PRO A 27 0.02 5.19 8.43
CA PRO A 27 0.52 3.99 7.79
C PRO A 27 -0.56 3.46 6.86
N ALA A 28 -0.22 3.32 5.58
CA ALA A 28 -1.14 2.83 4.57
C ALA A 28 -1.73 1.49 5.05
N THR A 29 -3.05 1.44 5.14
CA THR A 29 -3.76 0.27 5.64
C THR A 29 -3.91 -0.77 4.53
N LEU A 30 -3.66 -2.03 4.89
CA LEU A 30 -3.96 -3.16 4.02
C LEU A 30 -5.44 -3.12 3.61
N THR A 31 -5.71 -3.36 2.33
CA THR A 31 -7.07 -3.41 1.79
C THR A 31 -7.33 -4.79 1.20
N ALA A 32 -8.31 -5.52 1.74
CA ALA A 32 -8.74 -6.81 1.23
C ALA A 32 -10.15 -6.70 0.65
N VAL A 33 -10.38 -7.35 -0.49
CA VAL A 33 -11.70 -7.45 -1.13
C VAL A 33 -11.95 -8.88 -1.59
N GLU A 34 -13.19 -9.32 -1.45
CA GLU A 34 -13.64 -10.57 -2.06
C GLU A 34 -13.77 -10.38 -3.57
N ALA A 35 -13.17 -11.30 -4.34
CA ALA A 35 -13.36 -11.39 -5.77
C ALA A 35 -14.65 -12.16 -6.05
N ARG A 36 -14.59 -13.50 -6.13
CA ARG A 36 -15.71 -14.47 -6.20
C ARG A 36 -15.18 -15.89 -5.89
N GLU A 37 -16.06 -16.82 -5.53
CA GLU A 37 -15.77 -18.28 -5.48
C GLU A 37 -14.63 -18.64 -4.50
N GLY A 38 -14.60 -18.04 -3.32
CA GLY A 38 -13.54 -18.31 -2.32
C GLY A 38 -12.20 -17.62 -2.63
N ARG A 39 -12.20 -16.66 -3.57
CA ARG A 39 -11.03 -15.87 -3.92
C ARG A 39 -11.08 -14.48 -3.31
N ALA A 40 -9.96 -14.03 -2.76
CA ALA A 40 -9.77 -12.70 -2.21
C ALA A 40 -8.57 -12.03 -2.88
N VAL A 41 -8.67 -10.71 -3.09
CA VAL A 41 -7.54 -9.90 -3.51
C VAL A 41 -7.14 -8.98 -2.38
N VAL A 42 -5.85 -8.97 -2.08
CA VAL A 42 -5.24 -8.15 -1.04
C VAL A 42 -4.29 -7.17 -1.67
N LEU A 43 -4.50 -5.89 -1.38
CA LEU A 43 -3.52 -4.85 -1.58
C LEU A 43 -2.74 -4.68 -0.29
N LEU A 44 -1.45 -5.00 -0.37
CA LEU A 44 -0.51 -4.96 0.74
C LEU A 44 0.50 -3.81 0.49
N PRO A 45 0.38 -2.69 1.22
CA PRO A 45 1.36 -1.60 1.15
C PRO A 45 2.73 -2.03 1.68
N ALA A 46 3.80 -1.34 1.27
CA ALA A 46 5.15 -1.56 1.79
C ALA A 46 5.19 -1.47 3.32
N GLU A 47 6.09 -2.24 3.91
CA GLU A 47 6.26 -2.37 5.37
C GLU A 47 5.04 -3.00 6.10
N GLN A 48 3.99 -3.37 5.38
CA GLN A 48 2.87 -4.12 5.95
C GLN A 48 3.07 -5.63 5.82
N THR A 49 2.39 -6.35 6.70
CA THR A 49 2.35 -7.81 6.68
C THR A 49 0.91 -8.31 6.75
N LEU A 50 0.66 -9.43 6.10
CA LEU A 50 -0.58 -10.19 6.19
C LEU A 50 -0.29 -11.50 6.90
N THR A 51 -0.94 -11.74 8.03
CA THR A 51 -0.84 -13.02 8.76
C THR A 51 -2.10 -13.84 8.57
N PHE A 52 -1.98 -15.12 8.23
CA PHE A 52 -3.13 -16.02 8.11
C PHE A 52 -2.82 -17.43 8.62
N ALA A 53 -3.88 -18.18 8.93
CA ALA A 53 -3.81 -19.59 9.28
C ALA A 53 -4.73 -20.39 8.34
N GLY A 54 -4.43 -21.68 8.16
CA GLY A 54 -5.10 -22.53 7.17
C GLY A 54 -4.29 -22.72 5.88
N LYS A 55 -4.98 -23.12 4.82
CA LYS A 55 -4.39 -23.33 3.49
C LYS A 55 -4.87 -22.22 2.55
N CYS A 56 -4.00 -21.74 1.69
CA CYS A 56 -4.40 -20.94 0.55
C CYS A 56 -3.43 -21.11 -0.61
N LEU A 57 -3.92 -20.86 -1.80
CA LEU A 57 -3.10 -20.70 -3.00
C LEU A 57 -2.82 -19.21 -3.19
N LEU A 58 -1.55 -18.82 -3.16
CA LEU A 58 -1.12 -17.43 -3.33
C LEU A 58 -0.58 -17.18 -4.74
N THR A 59 -1.10 -16.15 -5.40
CA THR A 59 -0.54 -15.63 -6.65
C THR A 59 -0.19 -14.15 -6.48
N CYS A 60 1.05 -13.76 -6.80
CA CYS A 60 1.45 -12.36 -6.83
C CYS A 60 1.08 -11.74 -8.17
N LEU A 61 0.18 -10.76 -8.16
CA LEU A 61 -0.30 -10.09 -9.39
C LEU A 61 0.56 -8.88 -9.73
N TYR A 62 1.03 -8.15 -8.72
CA TYR A 62 1.80 -6.92 -8.88
C TYR A 62 2.74 -6.74 -7.69
N GLY A 63 3.89 -6.12 -7.91
CA GLY A 63 4.86 -5.85 -6.85
C GLY A 63 5.74 -7.06 -6.57
N SER A 64 5.97 -7.34 -5.29
CA SER A 64 6.53 -8.61 -4.82
C SER A 64 6.17 -8.81 -3.36
N VAL A 65 6.23 -10.04 -2.86
CA VAL A 65 6.05 -10.35 -1.44
C VAL A 65 7.05 -11.37 -0.96
N ARG A 66 7.29 -11.42 0.33
CA ARG A 66 8.15 -12.41 0.96
C ARG A 66 7.37 -13.33 1.85
N VAL A 67 7.57 -14.64 1.67
CA VAL A 67 6.95 -15.69 2.48
C VAL A 67 8.06 -16.66 2.88
N PHE A 68 8.24 -16.90 4.19
CA PHE A 68 9.34 -17.71 4.73
C PHE A 68 10.74 -17.31 4.23
N GLY A 69 10.97 -16.02 3.95
CA GLY A 69 12.24 -15.55 3.40
C GLY A 69 12.38 -15.66 1.88
N PHE A 70 11.44 -16.33 1.19
CA PHE A 70 11.42 -16.41 -0.27
C PHE A 70 10.61 -15.28 -0.88
N THR A 71 11.17 -14.62 -1.91
CA THR A 71 10.46 -13.60 -2.67
C THR A 71 9.59 -14.25 -3.74
N ILE A 72 8.31 -13.91 -3.73
CA ILE A 72 7.31 -14.24 -4.74
C ILE A 72 7.04 -12.98 -5.57
N ALA A 73 7.14 -13.09 -6.89
CA ALA A 73 7.02 -12.00 -7.85
C ALA A 73 5.94 -12.30 -8.90
N PRO A 74 5.51 -11.29 -9.67
CA PRO A 74 4.66 -11.48 -10.85
C PRO A 74 5.28 -12.48 -11.83
N ASP A 75 4.42 -13.11 -12.63
CA ASP A 75 4.77 -14.14 -13.63
C ASP A 75 5.28 -15.48 -13.06
N GLN A 76 5.37 -15.62 -11.75
CA GLN A 76 5.59 -16.92 -11.11
C GLN A 76 4.27 -17.71 -11.01
N PRO A 77 4.33 -19.05 -11.01
CA PRO A 77 3.14 -19.86 -10.76
C PRO A 77 2.58 -19.59 -9.36
N SER A 78 1.34 -20.02 -9.13
CA SER A 78 0.73 -19.95 -7.82
C SER A 78 1.43 -20.86 -6.80
N TYR A 79 1.48 -20.42 -5.54
CA TYR A 79 2.18 -21.08 -4.44
C TYR A 79 1.20 -21.61 -3.40
N ASP A 80 1.23 -22.91 -3.15
CA ASP A 80 0.49 -23.51 -2.04
C ASP A 80 1.11 -23.12 -0.71
N LEU A 81 0.39 -22.32 0.07
CA LEU A 81 0.78 -21.94 1.41
C LEU A 81 -0.05 -22.72 2.43
N TYR A 82 0.64 -23.37 3.37
CA TYR A 82 -0.01 -24.18 4.39
C TYR A 82 0.46 -23.83 5.81
N SER A 83 -0.48 -23.36 6.62
CA SER A 83 -0.38 -23.24 8.07
C SER A 83 -1.15 -24.39 8.73
N PRO A 84 -0.46 -25.35 9.38
CA PRO A 84 -1.12 -26.39 10.17
C PRO A 84 -1.92 -25.79 11.34
N HIS A 85 -3.05 -26.37 11.71
CA HIS A 85 -3.88 -25.90 12.85
C HIS A 85 -3.16 -25.91 14.21
N THR A 86 -2.02 -26.60 14.32
CA THR A 86 -1.20 -26.68 15.53
C THR A 86 0.03 -25.75 15.53
N TYR A 87 0.28 -25.00 14.44
CA TYR A 87 1.50 -24.19 14.28
C TYR A 87 1.21 -22.79 13.73
N CYS A 88 2.06 -21.84 14.13
CA CYS A 88 2.01 -20.39 13.92
C CYS A 88 1.36 -19.90 12.61
N ALA A 89 0.68 -18.76 12.69
CA ALA A 89 0.19 -18.03 11.51
C ALA A 89 1.35 -17.76 10.54
N LEU A 90 1.08 -17.92 9.24
CA LEU A 90 2.02 -17.56 8.19
C LEU A 90 1.95 -16.08 7.92
N THR A 91 3.12 -15.47 7.80
CA THR A 91 3.27 -14.07 7.47
C THR A 91 3.68 -13.92 6.02
N VAL A 92 2.91 -13.12 5.28
CA VAL A 92 3.25 -12.60 3.97
C VAL A 92 3.70 -11.15 4.18
N GLU A 93 4.94 -10.86 3.84
CA GLU A 93 5.52 -9.53 4.00
C GLU A 93 5.50 -8.80 2.66
N ALA A 94 5.16 -7.51 2.67
CA ALA A 94 5.27 -6.69 1.48
C ALA A 94 6.72 -6.64 1.03
N GLY A 95 7.00 -7.07 -0.19
CA GLY A 95 8.26 -6.74 -0.86
C GLY A 95 8.27 -5.26 -1.23
N GLY A 96 9.45 -4.73 -1.53
CA GLY A 96 9.55 -3.40 -2.12
C GLY A 96 8.71 -3.38 -3.40
N GLY A 97 7.78 -2.42 -3.48
CA GLY A 97 6.98 -2.22 -4.70
C GLY A 97 7.87 -1.99 -5.92
N ILE A 98 7.30 -2.13 -7.11
CA ILE A 98 8.03 -1.86 -8.36
C ILE A 98 8.31 -0.35 -8.38
N LYS A 99 9.49 0.04 -7.91
CA LYS A 99 10.04 1.38 -8.07
C LYS A 99 10.60 1.50 -9.47
N ASP A 100 9.70 1.57 -10.44
CA ASP A 100 10.04 2.04 -11.77
C ASP A 100 9.93 3.57 -11.76
N PRO A 101 11.04 4.32 -11.67
CA PRO A 101 11.01 5.77 -11.60
C PRO A 101 10.49 6.41 -12.90
N GLU A 102 10.38 5.65 -13.99
CA GLU A 102 9.89 6.12 -15.28
C GLU A 102 8.36 6.03 -15.38
N LYS A 103 7.72 5.09 -14.66
CA LYS A 103 6.26 4.91 -14.69
C LYS A 103 5.53 5.89 -13.78
N SER A 104 4.52 6.55 -14.34
CA SER A 104 3.60 7.37 -13.55
C SER A 104 2.67 6.51 -12.69
N GLU A 105 2.29 7.00 -11.51
CA GLU A 105 1.25 6.37 -10.66
C GLU A 105 -0.05 6.06 -11.45
N LYS A 106 -0.40 6.90 -12.43
CA LYS A 106 -1.55 6.67 -13.30
C LYS A 106 -1.38 5.43 -14.18
N GLU A 107 -0.19 5.23 -14.74
CA GLU A 107 0.15 4.07 -15.58
C GLU A 107 0.15 2.80 -14.73
N MET A 108 0.75 2.85 -13.54
CA MET A 108 0.73 1.76 -12.56
C MET A 108 -0.71 1.38 -12.18
N LYS A 109 -1.59 2.36 -11.94
CA LYS A 109 -3.02 2.12 -11.67
C LYS A 109 -3.75 1.49 -12.86
N VAL A 110 -3.40 1.87 -14.10
CA VAL A 110 -3.97 1.26 -15.31
C VAL A 110 -3.54 -0.20 -15.44
N GLU A 111 -2.25 -0.49 -15.22
CA GLU A 111 -1.67 -1.83 -15.22
C GLU A 111 -2.33 -2.71 -14.15
N ALA A 112 -2.36 -2.25 -12.90
CA ALA A 112 -3.05 -2.91 -11.80
C ALA A 112 -4.53 -3.18 -12.11
N ARG A 113 -5.23 -2.21 -12.72
CA ARG A 113 -6.63 -2.40 -13.13
C ARG A 113 -6.80 -3.47 -14.20
N ALA A 114 -5.85 -3.59 -15.13
CA ALA A 114 -5.85 -4.62 -16.17
C ALA A 114 -5.63 -6.01 -15.57
N LEU A 115 -4.68 -6.15 -14.65
CA LEU A 115 -4.43 -7.39 -13.90
C LEU A 115 -5.67 -7.84 -13.12
N LEU A 116 -6.27 -6.93 -12.35
CA LEU A 116 -7.50 -7.25 -11.60
C LEU A 116 -8.67 -7.65 -12.51
N ARG A 117 -8.73 -7.13 -13.75
CA ARG A 117 -9.71 -7.56 -14.75
C ARG A 117 -9.44 -8.98 -15.25
N ALA A 118 -8.18 -9.30 -15.53
CA ALA A 118 -7.77 -10.63 -15.99
C ALA A 118 -8.11 -11.71 -14.95
N HIS A 119 -8.01 -11.37 -13.66
CA HIS A 119 -8.40 -12.25 -12.54
C HIS A 119 -9.87 -12.12 -12.11
N LEU A 120 -10.75 -11.61 -12.98
CA LEU A 120 -12.21 -11.58 -12.79
C LEU A 120 -12.68 -10.84 -11.52
N VAL A 121 -11.89 -9.89 -11.01
CA VAL A 121 -12.25 -9.12 -9.82
C VAL A 121 -13.43 -8.18 -10.14
N PRO A 122 -14.51 -8.17 -9.33
CA PRO A 122 -15.67 -7.30 -9.56
C PRO A 122 -15.30 -5.82 -9.66
N GLN A 123 -16.13 -5.04 -10.35
CA GLN A 123 -15.84 -3.62 -10.58
C GLN A 123 -15.75 -2.82 -9.28
N GLU A 124 -16.64 -3.06 -8.34
CA GLU A 124 -16.73 -2.40 -7.04
C GLU A 124 -15.50 -2.73 -6.18
N ALA A 125 -15.05 -3.99 -6.22
CA ALA A 125 -13.83 -4.46 -5.57
C ALA A 125 -12.58 -3.78 -6.16
N ARG A 126 -12.48 -3.70 -7.49
CA ARG A 126 -11.39 -2.99 -8.18
C ARG A 126 -11.32 -1.51 -7.80
N VAL A 127 -12.47 -0.82 -7.76
CA VAL A 127 -12.52 0.59 -7.36
C VAL A 127 -12.05 0.77 -5.92
N ARG A 128 -12.42 -0.14 -5.00
CA ARG A 128 -11.95 -0.10 -3.61
C ARG A 128 -10.44 -0.30 -3.50
N LEU A 129 -9.88 -1.31 -4.17
CA LEU A 129 -8.44 -1.56 -4.18
C LEU A 129 -7.66 -0.36 -4.75
N LEU A 130 -8.07 0.16 -5.91
CA LEU A 130 -7.35 1.23 -6.59
C LEU A 130 -7.40 2.59 -5.88
N LYS A 131 -8.33 2.79 -4.92
CA LYS A 131 -8.34 3.96 -4.05
C LYS A 131 -7.13 3.99 -3.11
N SER A 132 -6.71 2.82 -2.63
CA SER A 132 -5.58 2.66 -1.70
C SER A 132 -4.27 2.32 -2.43
N PHE A 133 -4.27 2.28 -3.76
CA PHE A 133 -3.11 1.88 -4.56
C PHE A 133 -2.08 3.00 -4.66
N GLY A 134 -0.83 2.64 -4.42
CA GLY A 134 0.35 3.49 -4.58
C GLY A 134 1.54 2.72 -5.17
N PRO A 135 2.66 3.41 -5.44
CA PRO A 135 3.84 2.83 -6.10
C PRO A 135 4.50 1.72 -5.26
N ASP A 136 4.43 1.85 -3.94
CA ASP A 136 5.03 0.91 -2.99
C ASP A 136 4.01 -0.15 -2.51
N CYS A 137 3.09 -0.60 -3.37
CA CYS A 137 2.08 -1.61 -3.01
C CYS A 137 2.26 -2.89 -3.82
N SER A 138 1.88 -4.01 -3.21
CA SER A 138 1.80 -5.33 -3.85
C SER A 138 0.34 -5.79 -3.90
N LEU A 139 -0.03 -6.47 -4.99
CA LEU A 139 -1.35 -7.08 -5.16
C LEU A 139 -1.23 -8.60 -5.13
N LEU A 140 -2.02 -9.24 -4.27
CA LEU A 140 -2.04 -10.68 -4.07
C LEU A 140 -3.43 -11.21 -4.36
N LEU A 141 -3.51 -12.32 -5.08
CA LEU A 141 -4.70 -13.15 -5.17
C LEU A 141 -4.53 -14.35 -4.24
N LEU A 142 -5.51 -14.58 -3.37
CA LEU A 142 -5.58 -15.69 -2.43
C LEU A 142 -6.80 -16.53 -2.78
N GLU A 143 -6.64 -17.84 -2.90
CA GLU A 143 -7.71 -18.78 -3.21
C GLU A 143 -7.76 -19.88 -2.14
N GLN A 144 -8.98 -20.29 -1.75
CA GLN A 144 -9.23 -21.35 -0.75
C GLN A 144 -9.35 -22.74 -1.37
#